data_AF-A0A818S5P3-F1
#
_entry.id   AF-A0A818S5P3-F1
#
_cell.length_a   1.000
_cell.length_b   1.000
_cell.length_c   1.000
_cell.angle_alpha   90.00
_cell.angle_beta   90.00
_cell.angle_gamma   90.00
#
_symmetry.space_group_name_H-M   'P 1'
#
loop_
_entity.id
_entity.type
_entity.pdbx_description
1 polymer ?
#
loop_
_entity_poly.entity_id
_entity_poly.type
_entity_poly.pdbx_seq_one_letter_code
_entity_poly.pdbx_strand_id
1 'polypeptide(L)'
;MVLMTMIGRVADGLPLAASVHNDLRDESGRNSNEYQNQAKNILRRINSSSPSKASIETDPYVFHCLIDHDVCYITLCEKIFPRKNAYAYLEDLAQEFIAQYGQKIQLAARPYSFIEFDNYIQKMKKQYADTRTSREAMGRLRTDLRDVQNIMVTNIQDVMSRGETLQDLNRKATNLASMSQQYRKDANYLNRMSSLTKIGLTVGSIVILSLIAYVFIF
;
A
#
# COMPACT_ATOMS: atom_id res chain seq x y z
N MET A 1 10.91 11.97 -13.12
CA MET A 1 10.85 10.54 -13.51
C MET A 1 9.64 9.86 -12.88
N VAL A 2 9.28 8.65 -13.35
CA VAL A 2 8.29 7.77 -12.71
C VAL A 2 8.92 7.14 -11.46
N LEU A 3 8.18 7.07 -10.36
CA LEU A 3 8.67 6.62 -9.05
C LEU A 3 8.01 5.32 -8.63
N MET A 4 6.69 5.23 -8.81
CA MET A 4 5.85 4.09 -8.41
C MET A 4 4.69 3.92 -9.40
N THR A 5 4.20 2.69 -9.51
CA THR A 5 2.99 2.38 -10.27
C THR A 5 2.12 1.37 -9.52
N MET A 6 0.80 1.55 -9.55
CA MET A 6 -0.18 0.66 -8.96
C MET A 6 -1.34 0.47 -9.93
N ILE A 7 -1.77 -0.78 -10.10
CA ILE A 7 -2.92 -1.17 -10.92
C ILE A 7 -3.95 -1.77 -9.98
N GLY A 8 -5.22 -1.37 -10.12
CA GLY A 8 -6.29 -1.85 -9.27
C GLY A 8 -7.63 -1.91 -9.98
N ARG A 9 -8.53 -2.75 -9.47
CA ARG A 9 -9.89 -2.88 -10.01
C ARG A 9 -10.78 -1.75 -9.49
N VAL A 10 -11.54 -1.12 -10.37
CA VAL A 10 -12.40 0.03 -10.04
C VAL A 10 -13.57 -0.35 -9.15
N ALA A 11 -14.13 -1.55 -9.34
CA ALA A 11 -15.35 -1.99 -8.65
C ALA A 11 -15.23 -2.01 -7.11
N ASP A 12 -14.05 -2.38 -6.59
CA ASP A 12 -13.81 -2.61 -5.16
C ASP A 12 -12.49 -2.03 -4.65
N GLY A 13 -11.71 -1.40 -5.53
CA GLY A 13 -10.39 -0.88 -5.23
C GLY A 13 -9.36 -1.98 -4.92
N LEU A 14 -9.57 -3.21 -5.41
CA LEU A 14 -8.65 -4.33 -5.19
C LEU A 14 -7.31 -4.08 -5.93
N PRO A 15 -6.17 -4.03 -5.22
CA PRO A 15 -4.87 -3.94 -5.89
C PRO A 15 -4.61 -5.21 -6.71
N LEU A 16 -4.19 -5.04 -7.97
CA LEU A 16 -3.98 -6.12 -8.93
C LEU A 16 -2.49 -6.38 -9.19
N ALA A 17 -1.72 -5.31 -9.36
CA ALA A 17 -0.26 -5.33 -9.52
C ALA A 17 0.31 -3.99 -9.04
N ALA A 18 1.58 -3.96 -8.65
CA ALA A 18 2.27 -2.71 -8.33
C ALA A 18 3.78 -2.87 -8.50
N SER A 19 4.44 -1.75 -8.79
CA SER A 19 5.89 -1.64 -8.80
C SER A 19 6.29 -0.45 -7.94
N VAL A 20 7.11 -0.69 -6.93
CA VAL A 20 7.62 0.33 -6.02
C VAL A 20 9.13 0.22 -5.97
N HIS A 21 9.84 1.34 -6.14
CA HIS A 21 11.26 1.39 -5.81
C HIS A 21 11.43 1.75 -4.33
N ASN A 22 12.14 0.90 -3.60
CA ASN A 22 12.40 1.11 -2.16
C ASN A 22 13.39 2.25 -1.89
N ASP A 23 14.09 2.73 -2.92
CA ASP A 23 15.11 3.78 -2.80
C ASP A 23 14.53 5.21 -2.82
N LEU A 24 13.19 5.35 -2.82
CA LEU A 24 12.51 6.63 -2.65
C LEU A 24 12.61 7.11 -1.20
N ARG A 25 13.83 7.42 -0.75
CA ARG A 25 14.04 8.35 0.36
C ARG A 25 14.06 9.74 -0.26
N ASP A 26 12.92 10.41 -0.21
CA ASP A 26 12.89 11.84 -0.46
C ASP A 26 13.63 12.56 0.67
N GLU A 27 14.34 13.65 0.36
CA GLU A 27 15.08 14.46 1.36
C GLU A 27 14.14 14.98 2.47
N SER A 28 12.84 15.01 2.16
CA SER A 28 11.70 15.35 3.03
C SER A 28 11.40 14.34 4.15
N GLY A 29 12.05 13.18 4.20
CA GLY A 29 11.82 12.14 5.22
C GLY A 29 10.53 11.34 5.08
N ARG A 30 9.73 11.57 4.02
CA ARG A 30 8.55 10.74 3.70
C ARG A 30 8.99 9.39 3.15
N ASN A 31 8.45 8.32 3.75
CA ASN A 31 8.79 6.96 3.37
C ASN A 31 7.98 6.54 2.14
N SER A 32 8.54 5.73 1.25
CA SER A 32 7.85 5.12 0.09
C SER A 32 6.50 4.49 0.47
N ASN A 33 6.38 3.99 1.70
CA ASN A 33 5.16 3.46 2.29
C ASN A 33 3.99 4.47 2.37
N GLU A 34 4.27 5.76 2.56
CA GLU A 34 3.23 6.79 2.63
C GLU A 34 2.56 6.97 1.27
N TYR A 35 3.35 7.14 0.21
CA TYR A 35 2.81 7.25 -1.15
C TYR A 35 2.08 5.98 -1.60
N GLN A 36 2.52 4.79 -1.16
CA GLN A 36 1.76 3.55 -1.40
C GLN A 36 0.38 3.60 -0.73
N ASN A 37 0.30 4.10 0.50
CA ASN A 37 -0.98 4.24 1.21
C ASN A 37 -1.87 5.28 0.52
N GLN A 38 -1.27 6.38 0.04
CA GLN A 38 -2.01 7.37 -0.72
C GLN A 38 -2.58 6.79 -2.02
N ALA A 39 -1.80 6.01 -2.78
CA ALA A 39 -2.26 5.32 -3.98
C ALA A 39 -3.42 4.35 -3.69
N LYS A 40 -3.34 3.56 -2.60
CA LYS A 40 -4.44 2.68 -2.17
C LYS A 40 -5.70 3.47 -1.81
N ASN A 41 -5.56 4.64 -1.22
CA ASN A 41 -6.70 5.51 -0.89
C ASN A 41 -7.32 6.14 -2.13
N ILE A 42 -6.52 6.56 -3.10
CA ILE A 42 -7.00 7.01 -4.41
C ILE A 42 -7.81 5.90 -5.08
N LEU A 43 -7.25 4.69 -5.13
CA LEU A 43 -7.88 3.52 -5.74
C LEU A 43 -9.23 3.18 -5.09
N ARG A 44 -9.36 3.32 -3.76
CA ARG A 44 -10.62 3.09 -3.03
C ARG A 44 -11.70 4.16 -3.27
N ARG A 45 -11.35 5.31 -3.83
CA ARG A 45 -12.30 6.42 -4.10
C ARG A 45 -12.72 6.49 -5.55
N ILE A 46 -11.86 6.05 -6.44
CA ILE A 46 -12.17 5.92 -7.85
C ILE A 46 -13.32 4.91 -8.01
N ASN A 47 -14.26 5.25 -8.88
CA ASN A 47 -15.42 4.45 -9.24
C ASN A 47 -15.82 4.75 -10.70
N SER A 48 -16.82 4.07 -11.24
CA SER A 48 -17.24 4.21 -12.64
C SER A 48 -17.74 5.61 -13.04
N SER A 49 -18.07 6.50 -12.09
CA SER A 49 -18.43 7.90 -12.36
C SER A 49 -17.23 8.86 -12.35
N SER A 50 -16.05 8.37 -11.96
CA SER A 50 -14.83 9.16 -11.93
C SER A 50 -14.35 9.48 -13.35
N PRO A 51 -13.70 10.63 -13.59
CA PRO A 51 -13.09 10.93 -14.88
C PRO A 51 -12.10 9.85 -15.29
N SER A 52 -12.07 9.51 -16.58
CA SER A 52 -11.15 8.49 -17.12
C SER A 52 -9.67 8.85 -16.96
N LYS A 53 -9.34 10.15 -16.89
CA LYS A 53 -8.00 10.67 -16.63
C LYS A 53 -8.05 11.73 -15.54
N ALA A 54 -7.18 11.63 -14.55
CA ALA A 54 -7.08 12.60 -13.46
C ALA A 54 -5.64 12.72 -12.95
N SER A 55 -5.22 13.93 -12.57
CA SER A 55 -3.94 14.17 -11.91
C SER A 55 -4.16 14.67 -10.49
N ILE A 56 -3.42 14.14 -9.52
CA ILE A 56 -3.59 14.45 -8.10
C ILE A 56 -2.24 14.92 -7.55
N GLU A 57 -2.15 16.18 -7.13
CA GLU A 57 -0.93 16.77 -6.61
C GLU A 57 -0.66 16.31 -5.18
N THR A 58 0.56 15.83 -4.93
CA THR A 58 1.07 15.40 -3.62
C THR A 58 2.52 15.86 -3.47
N ASP A 59 2.73 17.15 -3.25
CA ASP A 59 4.08 17.76 -3.28
C ASP A 59 5.11 16.93 -2.48
N PRO A 60 6.31 16.69 -3.07
CA PRO A 60 6.84 17.27 -4.31
C PRO A 60 6.44 16.51 -5.60
N TYR A 61 5.50 15.56 -5.52
CA TYR A 61 5.15 14.64 -6.61
C TYR A 61 3.71 14.82 -7.09
N VAL A 62 3.37 14.11 -8.17
CA VAL A 62 2.03 14.09 -8.75
C VAL A 62 1.65 12.65 -9.08
N PHE A 63 0.45 12.24 -8.66
CA PHE A 63 -0.18 11.02 -9.16
C PHE A 63 -0.90 11.32 -10.47
N HIS A 64 -0.73 10.44 -11.46
CA HIS A 64 -1.56 10.41 -12.66
C HIS A 64 -2.36 9.11 -12.67
N CYS A 65 -3.65 9.21 -12.95
CA CYS A 65 -4.60 8.10 -12.94
C CYS A 65 -5.24 7.97 -14.32
N LEU A 66 -5.31 6.74 -14.83
CA LEU A 66 -6.05 6.35 -16.03
C LEU A 66 -7.04 5.24 -15.64
N ILE A 67 -8.30 5.37 -16.05
CA ILE A 67 -9.30 4.32 -15.91
C ILE A 67 -9.60 3.78 -17.31
N ASP A 68 -9.46 2.47 -17.46
CA ASP A 68 -9.74 1.75 -18.71
C ASP A 68 -10.20 0.32 -18.39
N HIS A 69 -11.26 -0.17 -19.06
CA HIS A 69 -11.86 -1.50 -18.85
C HIS A 69 -12.11 -1.89 -17.38
N ASP A 70 -12.67 -0.97 -16.56
CA ASP A 70 -12.87 -1.14 -15.10
C ASP A 70 -11.59 -1.40 -14.28
N VAL A 71 -10.44 -1.00 -14.83
CA VAL A 71 -9.14 -1.02 -14.16
C VAL A 71 -8.61 0.41 -14.04
N CYS A 72 -8.11 0.76 -12.87
CA CYS A 72 -7.41 2.00 -12.61
C CYS A 72 -5.90 1.76 -12.59
N TYR A 73 -5.18 2.54 -13.40
CA TYR A 73 -3.73 2.58 -13.49
C TYR A 73 -3.25 3.90 -12.90
N ILE A 74 -2.45 3.81 -11.84
CA ILE A 74 -1.94 4.96 -11.07
C ILE A 74 -0.42 4.97 -11.18
N THR A 75 0.17 6.11 -11.53
CA THR A 75 1.62 6.32 -11.47
C THR A 75 1.96 7.56 -10.65
N LEU A 76 2.99 7.46 -9.82
CA LEU A 76 3.58 8.59 -9.11
C LEU A 76 4.78 9.10 -9.88
N CYS A 77 4.82 10.40 -10.15
CA CYS A 77 5.88 11.04 -10.91
C CYS A 77 6.39 12.30 -10.20
N GLU A 78 7.64 12.67 -10.49
CA GLU A 78 8.12 14.02 -10.20
C GLU A 78 7.28 15.07 -10.93
N LYS A 79 7.04 16.22 -10.30
CA LYS A 79 6.24 17.32 -10.89
C LYS A 79 6.79 17.82 -12.22
N ILE A 80 8.10 17.71 -12.45
CA ILE A 80 8.78 18.07 -13.70
C ILE A 80 8.60 17.02 -14.82
N PHE A 81 8.16 15.80 -14.48
CA PHE A 81 7.95 14.76 -15.49
C PHE A 81 6.78 15.15 -16.41
N PRO A 82 6.95 15.15 -17.74
CA PRO A 82 5.90 15.62 -18.63
C PRO A 82 4.61 14.81 -18.49
N ARG A 83 3.50 15.49 -18.23
CA ARG A 83 2.17 14.86 -18.07
C ARG A 83 1.83 13.95 -19.25
N LYS A 84 2.13 14.38 -20.48
CA LYS A 84 1.92 13.59 -21.70
C LYS A 84 2.65 12.24 -21.66
N ASN A 85 3.87 12.21 -21.11
CA ASN A 85 4.66 10.99 -20.99
C ASN A 85 4.10 10.08 -19.90
N ALA A 86 3.55 10.64 -18.82
CA ALA A 86 2.88 9.86 -17.78
C ALA A 86 1.64 9.14 -18.31
N TYR A 87 0.80 9.81 -19.11
CA TYR A 87 -0.38 9.18 -19.70
C TYR A 87 -0.04 8.18 -20.79
N ALA A 88 0.94 8.47 -21.66
CA ALA A 88 1.42 7.49 -22.64
C ALA A 88 1.95 6.21 -21.95
N TYR A 89 2.71 6.39 -20.86
CA TYR A 89 3.16 5.28 -20.02
C TYR A 89 1.99 4.45 -19.46
N LEU A 90 0.95 5.10 -18.92
CA LEU A 90 -0.23 4.41 -18.39
C LEU A 90 -1.04 3.70 -19.49
N GLU A 91 -1.14 4.28 -20.69
CA GLU A 91 -1.83 3.68 -21.83
C GLU A 91 -1.11 2.41 -22.32
N ASP A 92 0.22 2.44 -22.43
CA ASP A 92 1.03 1.25 -22.78
C ASP A 92 0.88 0.13 -21.73
N LEU A 93 0.79 0.49 -20.44
CA LEU A 93 0.51 -0.48 -19.38
C LEU A 93 -0.90 -1.04 -19.47
N ALA A 94 -1.90 -0.20 -19.74
CA ALA A 94 -3.29 -0.63 -19.86
C ALA A 94 -3.48 -1.61 -21.01
N GLN A 95 -2.93 -1.29 -22.18
CA GLN A 95 -3.00 -2.16 -23.35
C GLN A 95 -2.42 -3.55 -23.06
N GLU A 96 -1.20 -3.62 -22.49
CA GLU A 96 -0.56 -4.91 -22.20
C GLU A 96 -1.29 -5.66 -21.08
N PHE A 97 -1.70 -4.97 -20.02
CA PHE A 97 -2.37 -5.59 -18.88
C PHE A 97 -3.72 -6.22 -19.28
N ILE A 98 -4.51 -5.51 -20.10
CA ILE A 98 -5.76 -6.04 -20.63
C ILE A 98 -5.51 -7.19 -21.60
N ALA A 99 -4.50 -7.08 -22.48
CA ALA A 99 -4.15 -8.16 -23.40
C ALA A 99 -3.76 -9.45 -22.66
N GLN A 100 -3.03 -9.35 -21.55
CA GLN A 100 -2.55 -10.50 -20.79
C GLN A 100 -3.57 -11.05 -19.79
N TYR A 101 -4.33 -10.18 -19.13
CA TYR A 101 -5.15 -10.54 -17.96
C TYR A 101 -6.63 -10.18 -18.07
N GLY A 102 -7.09 -9.51 -19.12
CA GLY A 102 -8.45 -8.93 -19.22
C GLY A 102 -9.58 -9.84 -18.71
N GLN A 103 -9.62 -11.09 -19.16
CA GLN A 103 -10.65 -12.07 -18.77
C GLN A 103 -10.53 -12.57 -17.32
N LYS A 104 -9.37 -12.45 -16.69
CA LYS A 104 -9.07 -12.94 -15.34
C LYS A 104 -9.27 -11.86 -14.26
N ILE A 105 -9.35 -10.58 -14.64
CA ILE A 105 -9.40 -9.46 -13.70
C ILE A 105 -10.62 -9.54 -12.79
N GLN A 106 -11.80 -9.88 -13.31
CA GLN A 106 -13.02 -10.00 -12.51
C GLN A 106 -13.01 -11.21 -11.58
N LEU A 107 -12.21 -12.25 -11.90
CA LEU A 107 -12.06 -13.45 -11.08
C LEU A 107 -11.05 -13.27 -9.93
N ALA A 108 -10.25 -12.21 -9.96
CA ALA A 108 -9.28 -11.94 -8.92
C ALA A 108 -9.99 -11.66 -7.58
N ALA A 109 -9.67 -12.46 -6.56
CA ALA A 109 -10.20 -12.32 -5.21
C ALA A 109 -9.12 -11.92 -4.19
N ARG A 110 -7.84 -12.06 -4.55
CA ARG A 110 -6.71 -11.76 -3.66
C ARG A 110 -6.00 -10.48 -4.10
N PRO A 111 -5.58 -9.62 -3.17
CA PRO A 111 -4.71 -8.50 -3.50
C PRO A 111 -3.45 -8.99 -4.21
N TYR A 112 -3.05 -8.26 -5.24
CA TYR A 112 -1.88 -8.52 -6.06
C TYR A 112 -1.91 -9.87 -6.78
N SER A 113 -3.08 -10.31 -7.26
CA SER A 113 -3.21 -11.56 -8.03
C SER A 113 -2.36 -11.61 -9.31
N PHE A 114 -1.85 -10.46 -9.78
CA PHE A 114 -1.05 -10.32 -11.00
C PHE A 114 0.35 -9.72 -10.72
N ILE A 115 0.96 -10.05 -9.58
CA ILE A 115 2.31 -9.57 -9.21
C ILE A 115 3.37 -9.74 -10.30
N GLU A 116 3.29 -10.78 -11.13
CA GLU A 116 4.26 -11.07 -12.18
C GLU A 116 4.35 -9.95 -13.24
N PHE A 117 3.30 -9.15 -13.37
CA PHE A 117 3.28 -7.99 -14.25
C PHE A 117 4.26 -6.88 -13.83
N ASP A 118 4.78 -6.90 -12.60
CA ASP A 118 5.82 -5.98 -12.13
C ASP A 118 7.04 -5.97 -13.08
N ASN A 119 7.43 -7.12 -13.64
CA ASN A 119 8.53 -7.19 -14.61
C ASN A 119 8.29 -6.30 -15.83
N TYR A 120 7.05 -6.27 -16.35
CA TYR A 120 6.69 -5.41 -17.47
C TYR A 120 6.64 -3.94 -17.05
N ILE A 121 6.06 -3.65 -15.88
CA ILE A 121 6.03 -2.30 -15.31
C ILE A 121 7.44 -1.72 -15.19
N GLN A 122 8.39 -2.48 -14.64
CA GLN A 122 9.78 -2.08 -14.47
C GLN A 122 10.49 -1.85 -15.82
N LYS A 123 10.27 -2.74 -16.80
CA LYS A 123 10.81 -2.59 -18.15
C LYS A 123 10.30 -1.30 -18.80
N MET A 124 8.99 -1.07 -18.74
CA MET A 124 8.36 0.11 -19.32
C MET A 124 8.80 1.40 -18.60
N LYS A 125 8.92 1.35 -17.27
CA LYS A 125 9.42 2.46 -16.47
C LYS A 125 10.82 2.91 -16.92
N LYS A 126 11.74 1.97 -17.19
CA LYS A 126 13.07 2.27 -17.74
C LYS A 126 12.99 2.90 -19.12
N GLN A 127 12.14 2.36 -19.99
CA GLN A 127 11.93 2.89 -21.35
C GLN A 127 11.46 4.35 -21.36
N TYR A 128 10.59 4.73 -20.42
CA TYR A 128 10.08 6.08 -20.28
C TYR A 128 10.98 7.02 -19.46
N ALA A 129 11.96 6.48 -18.72
CA ALA A 129 13.01 7.26 -18.07
C ALA A 129 14.06 7.74 -19.07
N ASP A 130 14.37 6.95 -20.11
CA ASP A 130 15.29 7.33 -21.18
C ASP A 130 14.66 8.31 -22.18
N THR A 131 15.13 9.56 -22.16
CA THR A 131 14.63 10.66 -23.02
C THR A 131 14.63 10.32 -24.52
N ARG A 132 15.60 9.51 -24.99
CA ARG A 132 15.69 9.09 -26.41
C ARG A 132 14.58 8.11 -26.76
N THR A 133 14.38 7.09 -25.94
CA THR A 133 13.41 6.02 -26.16
C THR A 133 11.98 6.49 -25.92
N SER A 134 11.78 7.42 -24.98
CA SER A 134 10.49 8.07 -24.75
C SER A 134 9.98 8.81 -26.01
N ARG A 135 10.85 9.48 -26.78
CA ARG A 135 10.46 10.14 -28.03
C ARG A 135 9.98 9.15 -29.10
N GLU A 136 10.61 7.97 -29.18
CA GLU A 136 10.24 6.92 -30.13
C GLU A 136 8.92 6.24 -29.75
N ALA A 137 8.72 5.96 -28.46
CA ALA A 137 7.45 5.44 -27.92
C ALA A 137 6.29 6.40 -28.23
N MET A 138 6.49 7.70 -28.00
CA MET A 138 5.51 8.74 -28.34
C MET A 138 5.25 8.89 -29.84
N GLY A 139 6.24 8.55 -30.69
CA GLY A 139 6.09 8.57 -32.14
C GLY A 139 5.05 7.57 -32.66
N ARG A 140 4.85 6.47 -31.93
CA ARG A 140 3.86 5.41 -32.24
C ARG A 140 2.47 5.76 -31.70
N LEU A 141 2.38 6.41 -30.53
CA LEU A 141 1.14 6.76 -29.83
C LEU A 141 0.60 8.15 -30.22
N ARG A 142 0.57 8.47 -31.53
CA ARG A 142 0.37 9.85 -32.01
C ARG A 142 -1.09 10.28 -32.17
N THR A 143 -2.05 9.38 -31.94
CA THR A 143 -3.45 9.64 -32.33
C THR A 143 -4.32 10.20 -31.19
N ASP A 144 -4.14 9.80 -29.93
CA ASP A 144 -5.14 10.08 -28.86
C ASP A 144 -4.66 10.97 -27.70
N LEU A 145 -3.38 11.39 -27.70
CA LEU A 145 -2.82 12.23 -26.62
C LEU A 145 -3.13 13.74 -26.74
N ARG A 146 -4.07 14.14 -27.61
CA ARG A 146 -4.40 15.56 -27.84
C ARG A 146 -5.08 16.22 -26.63
N ASP A 147 -5.74 15.45 -25.77
CA ASP A 147 -6.60 15.98 -24.69
C ASP A 147 -5.95 16.06 -23.30
N VAL A 148 -4.63 15.91 -23.21
CA VAL A 148 -3.91 15.95 -21.91
C VAL A 148 -4.02 17.31 -21.19
N GLN A 149 -4.34 18.39 -21.92
CA GLN A 149 -4.50 19.73 -21.37
C GLN A 149 -5.77 19.91 -20.54
N ASN A 150 -6.85 19.18 -20.84
CA ASN A 150 -8.15 19.32 -20.17
C ASN A 150 -8.36 18.33 -19.01
N ILE A 151 -7.28 17.71 -18.54
CA ILE A 151 -7.33 16.73 -17.45
C ILE A 151 -7.53 17.44 -16.11
N MET A 152 -8.49 16.95 -15.34
CA MET A 152 -8.76 17.42 -13.98
C MET A 152 -7.50 17.28 -13.10
N VAL A 153 -7.15 18.36 -12.41
CA VAL A 153 -6.08 18.40 -11.41
C VAL A 153 -6.68 18.71 -10.06
N THR A 154 -6.45 17.84 -9.07
CA THR A 154 -6.94 18.01 -7.69
C THR A 154 -5.79 17.85 -6.70
N ASN A 155 -5.95 18.34 -5.48
CA ASN A 155 -4.95 18.13 -4.45
C ASN A 155 -5.20 16.82 -3.68
N ILE A 156 -4.14 16.15 -3.20
CA ILE A 156 -4.25 14.91 -2.45
C ILE A 156 -5.06 15.06 -1.16
N GLN A 157 -5.01 16.20 -0.47
CA GLN A 157 -5.83 16.47 0.71
C GLN A 157 -7.34 16.43 0.40
N ASP A 158 -7.77 16.89 -0.77
CA ASP A 158 -9.18 16.80 -1.21
C ASP A 158 -9.59 15.34 -1.46
N VAL A 159 -8.66 14.56 -1.99
CA VAL A 159 -8.81 13.12 -2.22
C VAL A 159 -8.59 12.30 -0.94
N MET A 160 -8.16 12.88 0.18
CA MET A 160 -8.03 12.18 1.48
C MET A 160 -9.09 12.57 2.50
N SER A 161 -9.59 13.80 2.48
CA SER A 161 -10.60 14.28 3.46
C SER A 161 -11.96 13.61 3.31
N ARG A 162 -12.40 13.34 2.07
CA ARG A 162 -13.72 12.71 1.77
C ARG A 162 -13.93 11.24 2.21
N GLY A 163 -13.16 10.70 3.16
CA GLY A 163 -13.25 9.27 3.54
C GLY A 163 -12.50 8.85 4.81
N GLU A 164 -12.15 9.81 5.67
CA GLU A 164 -11.34 9.58 6.89
C GLU A 164 -12.06 8.80 8.00
N THR A 165 -13.38 8.62 7.97
CA THR A 165 -14.10 8.05 9.10
C THR A 165 -13.97 6.53 9.27
N LEU A 166 -13.67 5.75 8.21
CA LEU A 166 -13.69 4.28 8.29
C LEU A 166 -12.31 3.63 8.53
N GLN A 167 -11.26 4.13 7.87
CA GLN A 167 -9.94 3.49 7.96
C GLN A 167 -9.22 3.79 9.28
N ASP A 168 -9.42 5.00 9.82
CA ASP A 168 -8.82 5.36 11.10
C ASP A 168 -9.49 4.61 12.26
N LEU A 169 -10.78 4.30 12.13
CA LEU A 169 -11.53 3.41 13.01
C LEU A 169 -11.02 1.97 12.95
N ASN A 170 -10.81 1.42 11.74
CA ASN A 170 -10.29 0.05 11.61
C ASN A 170 -8.86 -0.07 12.13
N ARG A 171 -7.97 0.89 11.78
CA ARG A 171 -6.58 0.91 12.26
C ARG A 171 -6.49 1.08 13.77
N LYS A 172 -7.27 1.99 14.36
CA LYS A 172 -7.37 2.12 15.83
C LYS A 172 -7.92 0.84 16.44
N ALA A 173 -8.98 0.25 15.89
CA ALA A 173 -9.54 -1.01 16.39
C ALA A 173 -8.55 -2.18 16.29
N THR A 174 -7.77 -2.31 15.20
CA THR A 174 -6.77 -3.39 15.07
C THR A 174 -5.60 -3.20 16.03
N ASN A 175 -5.12 -1.96 16.20
CA ASN A 175 -4.08 -1.64 17.17
C ASN A 175 -4.57 -1.85 18.61
N LEU A 176 -5.80 -1.44 18.94
CA LEU A 176 -6.42 -1.70 20.24
C LEU A 176 -6.57 -3.20 20.49
N ALA A 177 -7.09 -3.97 19.52
CA ALA A 177 -7.26 -5.42 19.66
C ALA A 177 -5.92 -6.14 19.86
N SER A 178 -4.89 -5.74 19.11
CA SER A 178 -3.52 -6.27 19.25
C SER A 178 -2.92 -5.95 20.63
N MET A 179 -3.02 -4.68 21.08
CA MET A 179 -2.57 -4.26 22.42
C MET A 179 -3.32 -5.00 23.53
N SER A 180 -4.64 -5.14 23.44
CA SER A 180 -5.44 -5.90 24.41
C SER A 180 -5.04 -7.37 24.47
N GLN A 181 -4.73 -7.98 23.32
CA GLN A 181 -4.25 -9.37 23.27
C GLN A 181 -2.86 -9.50 23.91
N GLN A 182 -1.98 -8.50 23.71
CA GLN A 182 -0.66 -8.45 24.31
C GLN A 182 -0.75 -8.28 25.84
N TYR A 183 -1.55 -7.32 26.33
CA TYR A 183 -1.82 -7.17 27.77
C TYR A 183 -2.39 -8.44 28.41
N ARG A 184 -3.28 -9.17 27.70
CA ARG A 184 -3.81 -10.44 28.18
C ARG A 184 -2.73 -11.51 28.31
N LYS A 185 -1.81 -11.58 27.35
CA LYS A 185 -0.68 -12.52 27.39
C LYS A 185 0.29 -12.16 28.52
N ASP A 186 0.62 -10.89 28.66
CA ASP A 186 1.55 -10.41 29.69
C ASP A 186 0.97 -10.61 31.10
N ALA A 187 -0.32 -10.32 31.31
CA ALA A 187 -1.00 -10.58 32.58
C ALA A 187 -1.03 -12.08 32.93
N ASN A 188 -1.29 -12.96 31.97
CA ASN A 188 -1.27 -14.41 32.19
C ASN A 188 0.14 -14.94 32.49
N TYR A 189 1.16 -14.40 31.81
CA TYR A 189 2.55 -14.72 32.07
C TYR A 189 2.97 -14.29 33.47
N LEU A 190 2.65 -13.05 33.86
CA LEU A 190 2.91 -12.51 35.20
C LEU A 190 2.16 -13.30 36.28
N ASN A 191 0.90 -13.68 36.05
CA ASN A 191 0.14 -14.50 37.00
C ASN A 191 0.72 -15.90 37.17
N ARG A 192 1.17 -16.56 36.09
CA ARG A 192 1.83 -17.87 36.16
C ARG A 192 3.16 -17.79 36.91
N MET A 193 3.97 -16.78 36.59
CA MET A 193 5.26 -16.56 37.27
C MET A 193 5.03 -16.27 38.76
N SER A 194 4.10 -15.37 39.10
CA SER A 194 3.76 -15.05 40.48
C SER A 194 3.24 -16.26 41.26
N SER A 195 2.43 -17.12 40.62
CA SER A 195 1.94 -18.35 41.25
C SER A 195 3.07 -19.33 41.55
N LEU A 196 4.04 -19.50 40.65
CA LEU A 196 5.19 -20.37 40.87
C LEU A 196 6.08 -19.87 42.00
N THR A 197 6.36 -18.56 42.05
CA THR A 197 7.15 -17.96 43.13
C THR A 197 6.46 -18.11 44.49
N LYS A 198 5.13 -17.89 44.55
CA LYS A 198 4.35 -18.05 45.79
C LYS A 198 4.34 -19.51 46.28
N ILE A 199 4.11 -20.47 45.38
CA ILE A 199 4.11 -21.90 45.73
C ILE A 199 5.49 -22.33 46.24
N GLY A 200 6.57 -21.92 45.55
CA GLY A 200 7.94 -22.23 45.95
C GLY A 200 8.27 -21.72 47.36
N LEU A 201 7.90 -20.48 47.68
CA LEU A 201 8.08 -19.91 49.03
C LEU A 201 7.29 -20.69 50.09
N THR A 202 6.03 -21.03 49.79
CA THR A 202 5.16 -21.73 50.74
C THR A 202 5.69 -23.14 51.05
N VAL A 203 6.09 -23.89 50.03
CA VAL A 203 6.68 -25.24 50.18
C VAL A 203 8.01 -25.17 50.93
N GLY A 204 8.87 -24.21 50.58
CA GLY A 204 10.16 -24.00 51.25
C GLY A 204 10.00 -23.76 52.75
N SER A 205 9.06 -22.90 53.17
CA SER A 205 8.78 -22.66 54.58
C SER A 205 8.31 -23.90 55.33
N ILE A 206 7.46 -24.74 54.72
CA ILE A 206 6.97 -25.99 55.34
C ILE A 206 8.11 -27.00 55.53
N VAL A 207 9.00 -27.14 54.55
CA VAL A 207 10.16 -28.04 54.63
C VAL A 207 11.09 -27.60 55.75
N ILE A 208 11.40 -26.30 55.84
CA ILE A 208 12.27 -25.76 56.90
C ILE A 208 11.67 -26.02 58.29
N LEU A 209 10.38 -25.74 58.48
CA LEU A 209 9.69 -26.00 59.75
C LEU A 209 9.72 -27.48 60.12
N SER A 210 9.50 -28.38 59.16
CA SER A 210 9.53 -29.82 59.37
C SER A 210 10.93 -30.31 59.78
N LEU A 211 11.98 -29.74 59.16
CA LEU A 211 13.37 -30.09 59.44
C LEU A 211 13.79 -29.63 60.85
N ILE A 212 13.39 -28.42 61.25
CA ILE A 212 13.60 -27.91 62.62
C ILE A 212 12.91 -28.81 63.65
N ALA A 213 11.65 -29.20 63.39
CA ALA A 213 10.92 -30.09 64.29
C ALA A 213 11.59 -31.47 64.42
N TYR A 214 12.12 -32.02 63.32
CA TYR A 214 12.85 -33.29 63.33
C TYR A 214 14.10 -33.22 64.22
N VAL A 215 14.92 -32.18 64.06
CA VAL A 215 16.15 -31.97 64.86
C VAL A 215 15.86 -31.73 66.34
N PHE A 216 14.69 -31.19 66.68
CA PHE A 216 14.32 -30.95 68.08
C PHE A 216 13.78 -32.20 68.79
N ILE A 217 13.17 -33.12 68.04
CA ILE A 217 12.53 -34.33 68.57
C ILE A 217 13.53 -35.50 68.69
N PHE A 218 14.56 -35.55 67.84
CA PHE A 218 15.57 -36.61 67.77
C PHE A 218 16.97 -36.07 68.10
#